data_AF-A0A059XEB8-F1
#
_entry.id   AF-A0A059XEB8-F1
#
_cell.length_a   1.000
_cell.length_b   1.000
_cell.length_c   1.000
_cell.angle_alpha   90.00
_cell.angle_beta   90.00
_cell.angle_gamma   90.00
#
_symmetry.space_group_name_H-M   'P 1'
#
loop_
_entity.id
_entity.type
_entity.pdbx_description
1 polymer ?
#
loop_
_entity_poly.entity_id
_entity_poly.type
_entity_poly.pdbx_seq_one_letter_code
_entity_poly.pdbx_strand_id
1 'polypeptide(L)'
;GLGGAIAHLALAQHSAVIGASGAISGVLVAYALRWPDEEVYLFGVIPMKSRWLVAALLAMNVIFALSPSSRIDWTAHVGGMAFGWIFLKVYAVGGLTRVKGWVSSVPDESEDMPRAVPRNRGPMRERGGSVDEVVERSNAVVLRERKPLQHIPKQETAKEYAAKVNQLLDKISQNGIGSLSREERRILEEMSRKLRDQ
;
A
#
# COMPACT_ATOMS: atom_id res chain seq x y z
N GLY A 1 15.60 7.31 6.32
CA GLY A 1 15.81 7.10 7.78
C GLY A 1 17.15 6.44 8.02
N LEU A 2 17.64 6.43 9.27
CA LEU A 2 18.95 5.85 9.65
C LEU A 2 19.15 4.43 9.10
N GLY A 3 18.11 3.59 9.08
CA GLY A 3 18.16 2.24 8.50
C GLY A 3 18.48 2.22 7.00
N GLY A 4 18.02 3.22 6.23
CA GLY A 4 18.36 3.39 4.83
C GLY A 4 19.80 3.86 4.61
N ALA A 5 20.34 4.68 5.52
CA ALA A 5 21.74 5.12 5.45
C ALA A 5 22.72 4.00 5.83
N ILE A 6 22.37 3.19 6.84
CA ILE A 6 23.15 2.00 7.25
C ILE A 6 23.09 0.92 6.17
N ALA A 7 21.92 0.66 5.58
CA ALA A 7 21.78 -0.27 4.46
C ALA A 7 22.55 0.21 3.21
N HIS A 8 22.54 1.52 2.92
CA HIS A 8 23.30 2.10 1.82
C HIS A 8 24.81 1.95 2.05
N LEU A 9 25.31 2.21 3.26
CA LEU A 9 26.72 2.03 3.60
C LEU A 9 27.16 0.57 3.60
N ALA A 10 26.29 -0.36 4.01
CA ALA A 10 26.60 -1.79 4.01
C ALA A 10 26.59 -2.42 2.61
N LEU A 11 25.74 -1.93 1.68
CA LEU A 11 25.66 -2.46 0.32
C LEU A 11 26.54 -1.71 -0.71
N ALA A 12 26.90 -0.45 -0.47
CA ALA A 12 27.53 0.38 -1.50
C ALA A 12 29.03 0.16 -1.68
N GLN A 13 29.73 -0.51 -0.76
CA GLN A 13 31.20 -0.39 -0.78
C GLN A 13 31.93 -1.31 -1.77
N HIS A 14 31.38 -2.45 -2.23
CA HIS A 14 32.14 -3.33 -3.15
C HIS A 14 31.33 -4.16 -4.17
N SER A 15 30.00 -4.01 -4.29
CA SER A 15 29.16 -5.01 -4.96
C SER A 15 28.00 -4.47 -5.83
N ALA A 16 27.85 -3.15 -5.98
CA ALA A 16 26.72 -2.55 -6.71
C ALA A 16 26.61 -2.99 -8.19
N VAL A 17 27.70 -3.43 -8.81
CA VAL A 17 27.72 -3.90 -10.21
C VAL A 17 27.30 -5.37 -10.34
N ILE A 18 27.44 -6.18 -9.28
CA ILE A 18 27.14 -7.63 -9.31
C ILE A 18 25.63 -7.90 -9.16
N GLY A 19 24.86 -6.93 -8.64
CA GLY A 19 23.41 -7.08 -8.42
C GLY A 19 22.50 -6.54 -9.53
N ALA A 20 22.96 -5.57 -10.33
CA ALA A 20 22.11 -4.91 -11.32
C ALA A 20 21.65 -5.86 -12.44
N SER A 21 22.55 -6.73 -12.92
CA SER A 21 22.23 -7.71 -13.97
C SER A 21 21.26 -8.80 -13.50
N GLY A 22 21.33 -9.19 -12.22
CA GLY A 22 20.34 -10.06 -11.58
C GLY A 22 18.96 -9.42 -11.53
N ALA A 23 18.88 -8.14 -11.14
CA ALA A 23 17.60 -7.41 -11.12
C ALA A 23 16.98 -7.31 -12.53
N ILE A 24 17.78 -6.99 -13.56
CA ILE A 24 17.32 -6.97 -14.96
C ILE A 24 16.80 -8.35 -15.36
N SER A 25 17.49 -9.43 -14.99
CA SER A 25 17.06 -10.80 -15.27
C SER A 25 15.71 -11.12 -14.64
N GLY A 26 15.45 -10.65 -13.41
CA GLY A 26 14.14 -10.74 -12.76
C GLY A 26 13.04 -9.96 -13.48
N VAL A 27 13.35 -8.75 -13.98
CA VAL A 27 12.41 -7.94 -14.77
C VAL A 27 12.07 -8.60 -16.11
N LEU A 28 13.06 -9.22 -16.78
CA LEU A 28 12.82 -9.96 -18.03
C LEU A 28 11.87 -11.13 -17.83
N VAL A 29 12.04 -11.89 -16.74
CA VAL A 29 11.09 -12.94 -16.35
C VAL A 29 9.71 -12.36 -16.11
N ALA A 30 9.63 -11.23 -15.40
CA ALA A 30 8.34 -10.60 -15.13
C ALA A 30 7.62 -10.16 -16.40
N TYR A 31 8.36 -9.57 -17.34
CA TYR A 31 7.86 -9.17 -18.65
C TYR A 31 7.35 -10.37 -19.46
N ALA A 32 8.14 -11.44 -19.60
CA ALA A 32 7.74 -12.63 -20.36
C ALA A 32 6.53 -13.37 -19.76
N LEU A 33 6.35 -13.33 -18.44
CA LEU A 33 5.15 -13.89 -17.79
C LEU A 33 3.91 -13.03 -18.02
N ARG A 34 4.08 -11.71 -18.14
CA ARG A 34 2.97 -10.76 -18.35
C ARG A 34 2.52 -10.70 -19.80
N TRP A 35 3.46 -10.76 -20.75
CA TRP A 35 3.21 -10.69 -22.19
C TRP A 35 3.88 -11.82 -22.97
N PRO A 36 3.47 -13.09 -22.75
CA PRO A 36 4.19 -14.27 -23.27
C PRO A 36 4.16 -14.42 -24.81
N ASP A 37 3.16 -13.85 -25.47
CA ASP A 37 2.98 -13.92 -26.92
C ASP A 37 3.43 -12.65 -27.66
N GLU A 38 3.99 -11.65 -26.96
CA GLU A 38 4.55 -10.47 -27.60
C GLU A 38 5.84 -10.82 -28.35
N GLU A 39 6.00 -10.27 -29.55
CA GLU A 39 7.14 -10.49 -30.41
C GLU A 39 8.28 -9.51 -30.09
N VAL A 40 9.44 -10.06 -29.75
CA VAL A 40 10.68 -9.32 -29.52
C VAL A 40 11.65 -9.63 -30.65
N TYR A 41 12.25 -8.60 -31.23
CA TYR A 41 13.21 -8.75 -32.32
C TYR A 41 14.61 -8.97 -31.76
N LEU A 42 15.09 -10.22 -31.84
CA LEU A 42 16.46 -10.55 -31.49
C LEU A 42 17.41 -9.89 -32.51
N PHE A 43 18.34 -9.07 -31.99
CA PHE A 43 19.24 -8.22 -32.78
C PHE A 43 18.53 -7.32 -33.81
N GLY A 44 17.23 -7.02 -33.61
CA GLY A 44 16.44 -6.21 -34.54
C GLY A 44 16.00 -6.94 -35.83
N VAL A 45 16.30 -8.23 -35.97
CA VAL A 45 16.07 -8.97 -37.24
C VAL A 45 15.16 -10.19 -37.05
N ILE A 46 15.35 -10.96 -35.99
CA ILE A 46 14.66 -12.26 -35.82
C ILE A 46 13.50 -12.07 -34.83
N PRO A 47 12.24 -12.06 -35.28
CA PRO A 47 11.10 -11.99 -34.36
C PRO A 47 10.97 -13.30 -33.59
N MET A 48 10.88 -13.21 -32.27
CA MET A 48 10.66 -14.35 -31.38
C MET A 48 9.72 -13.95 -30.25
N LYS A 49 8.81 -14.85 -29.87
CA LYS A 49 7.94 -14.58 -28.71
C LYS A 49 8.78 -14.42 -27.44
N SER A 50 8.43 -13.44 -26.62
CA SER A 50 9.13 -13.10 -25.37
C SER A 50 9.34 -14.31 -24.46
N ARG A 51 8.35 -15.23 -24.36
CA ARG A 51 8.45 -16.45 -23.56
C ARG A 51 9.58 -17.36 -23.99
N TRP A 52 9.82 -17.48 -25.30
CA TRP A 52 10.87 -18.34 -25.85
C TRP A 52 12.24 -17.70 -25.67
N LEU A 53 12.33 -16.38 -25.89
CA LEU A 53 13.56 -15.63 -25.65
C LEU A 53 14.01 -15.75 -24.19
N VAL A 54 13.10 -15.48 -23.24
CA VAL A 54 13.44 -15.53 -21.82
C VAL A 54 13.64 -16.96 -21.32
N ALA A 55 12.92 -17.95 -21.83
CA ALA A 55 13.19 -19.36 -21.53
C ALA A 55 14.59 -19.80 -22.01
N ALA A 56 15.00 -19.38 -23.21
CA ALA A 56 16.34 -19.65 -23.72
C ALA A 56 17.43 -18.97 -22.87
N LEU A 57 17.20 -17.71 -22.46
CA LEU A 57 18.10 -17.00 -21.54
C LEU A 57 18.19 -17.71 -20.19
N LEU A 58 17.07 -18.14 -19.60
CA LEU A 58 17.06 -18.88 -18.35
C LEU A 58 17.84 -20.18 -18.46
N ALA A 59 17.59 -20.98 -19.50
CA ALA A 59 18.30 -22.24 -19.74
C ALA A 59 19.82 -22.00 -19.84
N MET A 60 20.23 -20.99 -20.62
CA MET A 60 21.63 -20.62 -20.78
C MET A 60 22.28 -20.21 -19.44
N ASN A 61 21.60 -19.39 -18.64
CA ASN A 61 22.10 -18.98 -17.32
C ASN A 61 22.26 -20.18 -16.36
N VAL A 62 21.32 -21.13 -16.37
CA VAL A 62 21.42 -22.35 -15.55
C VAL A 62 22.59 -23.23 -16.01
N ILE A 63 22.76 -23.45 -17.32
CA ILE A 63 23.86 -24.27 -17.87
C ILE A 63 25.21 -23.67 -17.47
N PHE A 64 25.38 -22.35 -17.61
CA PHE A 64 26.64 -21.68 -17.26
C PHE A 64 26.86 -21.56 -15.75
N ALA A 65 25.80 -21.46 -14.95
CA ALA A 65 25.90 -21.50 -13.50
C ALA A 65 26.45 -22.83 -12.97
N LEU A 66 26.25 -23.93 -13.71
CA LEU A 66 26.79 -25.25 -13.38
C LEU A 66 28.26 -25.44 -13.84
N SER A 67 28.82 -24.48 -14.59
CA SER A 67 30.19 -24.55 -15.10
C SER A 67 31.18 -23.86 -14.16
N PRO A 68 32.20 -24.56 -13.60
CA PRO A 68 33.11 -24.01 -12.59
C PRO A 68 34.06 -22.88 -13.04
N SER A 69 34.03 -22.48 -14.31
CA SER A 69 35.11 -21.74 -14.98
C SER A 69 34.72 -20.35 -15.50
N SER A 70 33.76 -19.68 -14.87
CA SER A 70 33.28 -18.37 -15.34
C SER A 70 33.56 -17.23 -14.35
N ARG A 71 34.03 -16.09 -14.89
CA ARG A 71 34.19 -14.82 -14.12
C ARG A 71 32.88 -14.05 -13.96
N ILE A 72 31.78 -14.61 -14.49
CA ILE A 72 30.44 -14.01 -14.51
C ILE A 72 29.63 -14.71 -13.43
N ASP A 73 28.93 -13.94 -12.63
CA ASP A 73 28.06 -14.44 -11.57
C ASP A 73 26.71 -14.91 -12.16
N TRP A 74 26.74 -16.06 -12.84
CA TRP A 74 25.55 -16.66 -13.45
C TRP A 74 24.50 -17.08 -12.41
N THR A 75 24.93 -17.43 -11.20
CA THR A 75 24.03 -17.76 -10.10
C THR A 75 23.26 -16.52 -9.62
N ALA A 76 23.86 -15.33 -9.64
CA ALA A 76 23.15 -14.08 -9.39
C ALA A 76 22.05 -13.81 -10.44
N HIS A 77 22.27 -14.13 -11.71
CA HIS A 77 21.23 -14.01 -12.74
C HIS A 77 20.07 -14.98 -12.48
N VAL A 78 20.36 -16.26 -12.21
CA VAL A 78 19.34 -17.27 -11.90
C VAL A 78 18.57 -16.88 -10.62
N GLY A 79 19.27 -16.37 -9.60
CA GLY A 79 18.66 -15.86 -8.38
C GLY A 79 17.72 -14.68 -8.63
N GLY A 80 18.13 -13.73 -9.47
CA GLY A 80 17.30 -12.59 -9.88
C GLY A 80 16.05 -13.02 -10.68
N MET A 81 16.21 -13.97 -11.61
CA MET A 81 15.10 -14.58 -12.35
C MET A 81 14.09 -15.27 -11.41
N ALA A 82 14.58 -16.07 -10.47
CA ALA A 82 13.76 -16.74 -9.47
C ALA A 82 13.03 -15.74 -8.57
N PHE A 83 13.72 -14.69 -8.11
CA PHE A 83 13.13 -13.64 -7.31
C PHE A 83 12.01 -12.91 -8.07
N GLY A 84 12.22 -12.53 -9.33
CA GLY A 84 11.20 -11.88 -10.16
C GLY A 84 9.94 -12.76 -10.34
N TRP A 85 10.13 -14.06 -10.54
CA TRP A 85 9.02 -15.02 -10.62
C TRP A 85 8.24 -15.14 -9.30
N ILE A 86 8.95 -15.30 -8.17
CA ILE A 86 8.34 -15.39 -6.84
C ILE A 86 7.60 -14.10 -6.50
N PHE A 87 8.23 -12.94 -6.76
CA PHE A 87 7.63 -11.64 -6.55
C PHE A 87 6.29 -11.54 -7.27
N LEU A 88 6.24 -11.83 -8.57
CA LEU A 88 4.97 -11.81 -9.30
C LEU A 88 3.93 -12.80 -8.76
N LYS A 89 4.33 -14.00 -8.36
CA LYS A 89 3.42 -14.99 -7.78
C LYS A 89 2.83 -14.50 -6.45
N VAL A 90 3.65 -13.92 -5.58
CA VAL A 90 3.19 -13.33 -4.31
C VAL A 90 2.20 -12.19 -4.58
N TYR A 91 2.48 -11.32 -5.56
CA TYR A 91 1.58 -10.22 -5.91
C TYR A 91 0.27 -10.72 -6.54
N ALA A 92 0.31 -11.74 -7.40
CA ALA A 92 -0.85 -12.28 -8.09
C ALA A 92 -1.81 -13.07 -7.17
N VAL A 93 -1.29 -13.75 -6.13
CA VAL A 93 -2.09 -14.62 -5.24
C VAL A 93 -2.77 -13.84 -4.09
N GLY A 94 -2.68 -12.50 -4.08
CA GLY A 94 -3.30 -11.66 -3.04
C GLY A 94 -2.30 -11.07 -2.04
N GLY A 95 -0.99 -11.12 -2.33
CA GLY A 95 0.01 -10.38 -1.57
C GLY A 95 -0.19 -8.87 -1.62
N LEU A 96 -0.97 -8.35 -2.58
CA LEU A 96 -1.28 -6.92 -2.66
C LEU A 96 -1.96 -6.40 -1.39
N THR A 97 -2.83 -7.16 -0.72
CA THR A 97 -3.47 -6.72 0.55
C THR A 97 -2.52 -6.76 1.75
N ARG A 98 -1.53 -7.67 1.77
CA ARG A 98 -0.51 -7.74 2.83
C ARG A 98 0.65 -6.76 2.64
N VAL A 99 1.10 -6.57 1.40
CA VAL A 99 2.26 -5.72 1.08
C VAL A 99 1.85 -4.26 0.96
N LYS A 100 0.61 -3.95 0.53
CA LYS A 100 0.03 -2.59 0.62
C LYS A 100 0.06 -2.12 2.07
N GLY A 101 -0.28 -2.96 3.05
CA GLY A 101 -0.16 -2.62 4.49
C GLY A 101 1.24 -2.21 4.97
N TRP A 102 2.32 -2.56 4.25
CA TRP A 102 3.70 -2.23 4.58
C TRP A 102 4.26 -1.03 3.79
N VAL A 103 3.66 -0.70 2.65
CA VAL A 103 4.09 0.39 1.74
C VAL A 103 3.11 1.58 1.74
N SER A 104 1.83 1.36 2.08
CA SER A 104 0.84 2.43 2.26
C SER A 104 0.82 2.90 3.72
N SER A 105 1.91 3.55 4.15
CA SER A 105 1.81 4.58 5.18
C SER A 105 1.27 5.90 4.63
N VAL A 106 0.96 5.97 3.33
CA VAL A 106 0.08 6.97 2.75
C VAL A 106 -1.36 6.47 2.94
N PRO A 107 -2.19 7.15 3.74
CA PRO A 107 -3.63 6.87 3.78
C PRO A 107 -4.17 6.83 2.36
N ASP A 108 -4.85 5.75 2.03
CA ASP A 108 -5.76 5.68 0.89
C ASP A 108 -6.85 6.70 1.22
N GLU A 109 -6.63 7.96 0.83
CA GLU A 109 -7.70 8.95 0.73
C GLU A 109 -8.63 8.38 -0.34
N SER A 110 -9.62 7.65 0.15
CA SER A 110 -10.72 7.09 -0.60
C SER A 110 -11.07 8.01 -1.75
N GLU A 111 -10.96 7.49 -2.98
CA GLU A 111 -11.67 7.99 -4.16
C GLU A 111 -13.21 7.91 -4.00
N ASP A 112 -13.74 8.03 -2.80
CA ASP A 112 -15.07 8.56 -2.57
C ASP A 112 -14.96 10.09 -2.65
N MET A 113 -14.72 10.60 -3.86
CA MET A 113 -15.02 12.00 -4.14
C MET A 113 -16.50 12.22 -3.79
N PRO A 114 -16.84 13.05 -2.78
CA PRO A 114 -18.24 13.36 -2.52
C PRO A 114 -18.79 14.06 -3.75
N ARG A 115 -19.69 13.37 -4.46
CA ARG A 115 -20.34 13.85 -5.68
C ARG A 115 -21.00 15.19 -5.40
N ALA A 116 -20.41 16.28 -5.90
CA ALA A 116 -20.85 17.66 -5.70
C ALA A 116 -22.07 18.04 -6.57
N VAL A 117 -23.06 17.16 -6.69
CA VAL A 117 -24.28 17.47 -7.45
C VAL A 117 -25.51 17.18 -6.58
N PRO A 118 -26.16 18.20 -6.00
CA PRO A 118 -27.45 18.01 -5.35
C PRO A 118 -28.47 17.64 -6.42
N ARG A 119 -28.91 16.38 -6.42
CA ARG A 119 -30.01 15.94 -7.29
C ARG A 119 -31.31 16.30 -6.58
N ASN A 120 -31.85 17.48 -6.91
CA ASN A 120 -33.19 17.88 -6.50
C ASN A 120 -34.21 16.93 -7.16
N ARG A 121 -34.54 15.82 -6.50
CA ARG A 121 -35.71 15.00 -6.83
C ARG A 121 -36.82 15.45 -5.89
N GLY A 122 -37.83 16.10 -6.47
CA GLY A 122 -39.06 16.48 -5.77
C GLY A 122 -39.75 15.26 -5.14
N PRO A 123 -40.61 15.49 -4.14
CA PRO A 123 -41.16 14.42 -3.31
C PRO A 123 -42.12 13.54 -4.12
N MET A 124 -41.78 12.25 -4.21
CA MET A 124 -42.70 11.22 -4.71
C MET A 124 -43.48 10.66 -3.52
N ARG A 125 -44.81 10.78 -3.61
CA ARG A 125 -45.79 10.42 -2.58
C ARG A 125 -45.71 8.94 -2.18
N GLU A 126 -45.96 8.71 -0.90
CA GLU A 126 -46.05 7.43 -0.19
C GLU A 126 -46.92 6.37 -0.89
N ARG A 127 -46.45 5.11 -0.86
CA ARG A 127 -47.32 3.93 -0.60
C ARG A 127 -46.50 2.69 -0.23
N GLY A 128 -46.76 2.11 0.94
CA GLY A 128 -46.57 0.67 1.18
C GLY A 128 -45.62 0.24 2.31
N GLY A 129 -46.02 0.44 3.57
CA GLY A 129 -45.29 -0.04 4.74
C GLY A 129 -45.42 -1.55 4.95
N SER A 130 -44.41 -2.31 4.50
CA SER A 130 -44.27 -3.73 4.85
C SER A 130 -42.81 -4.22 4.93
N VAL A 131 -41.82 -3.34 4.72
CA VAL A 131 -40.39 -3.72 4.73
C VAL A 131 -39.68 -3.24 6.00
N ASP A 132 -40.07 -2.09 6.55
CA ASP A 132 -39.43 -1.51 7.73
C ASP A 132 -39.64 -2.34 9.01
N GLU A 133 -40.81 -2.97 9.18
CA GLU A 133 -41.12 -3.79 10.35
C GLU A 133 -40.25 -5.06 10.43
N VAL A 134 -39.91 -5.65 9.27
CA VAL A 134 -39.08 -6.87 9.21
C VAL A 134 -37.63 -6.54 9.55
N VAL A 135 -37.14 -5.40 9.06
CA VAL A 135 -35.78 -4.89 9.34
C VAL A 135 -35.64 -4.50 10.81
N GLU A 136 -36.70 -3.92 11.39
CA GLU A 136 -36.73 -3.55 12.80
C GLU A 136 -36.71 -4.78 13.73
N ARG A 137 -37.46 -5.85 13.38
CA ARG A 137 -37.40 -7.14 14.10
C ARG A 137 -36.02 -7.79 14.05
N SER A 138 -35.36 -7.81 12.89
CA SER A 138 -34.03 -8.39 12.76
C SER A 138 -32.98 -7.60 13.53
N ASN A 139 -33.04 -6.26 13.53
CA ASN A 139 -32.13 -5.43 14.31
C ASN A 139 -32.38 -5.54 15.82
N ALA A 140 -33.64 -5.69 16.25
CA ALA A 140 -33.99 -5.82 17.66
C ALA A 140 -33.47 -7.13 18.30
N VAL A 141 -33.35 -8.22 17.52
CA VAL A 141 -32.79 -9.49 18.00
C VAL A 141 -31.28 -9.38 18.23
N VAL A 142 -30.56 -8.68 17.35
CA VAL A 142 -29.08 -8.51 17.43
C VAL A 142 -28.66 -7.61 18.61
N LEU A 143 -29.53 -6.70 19.04
CA LEU A 143 -29.24 -5.77 20.14
C LEU A 143 -29.43 -6.38 21.54
N ARG A 144 -30.11 -7.53 21.65
CA ARG A 144 -30.46 -8.12 22.95
C ARG A 144 -29.33 -8.94 23.60
N GLU A 145 -28.25 -9.23 22.87
CA GLU A 145 -27.21 -10.18 23.29
C GLU A 145 -25.85 -9.57 23.72
N ARG A 146 -25.72 -8.24 23.82
CA ARG A 146 -24.45 -7.63 24.26
C ARG A 146 -24.43 -7.34 25.77
N LYS A 147 -23.84 -8.28 26.51
CA LYS A 147 -23.46 -8.13 27.92
C LYS A 147 -22.49 -6.92 28.07
N PRO A 148 -22.76 -5.93 28.95
CA PRO A 148 -21.93 -4.74 29.01
C PRO A 148 -20.59 -5.03 29.71
N LEU A 149 -19.50 -4.90 28.95
CA LEU A 149 -18.14 -4.90 29.49
C LEU A 149 -17.87 -3.56 30.19
N GLN A 150 -17.34 -3.64 31.41
CA GLN A 150 -16.94 -2.51 32.25
C GLN A 150 -16.04 -1.53 31.48
N HIS A 151 -16.40 -0.24 31.53
CA HIS A 151 -15.62 0.85 30.95
C HIS A 151 -14.28 1.00 31.70
N ILE A 152 -13.21 0.52 31.06
CA ILE A 152 -11.83 0.94 31.37
C ILE A 152 -11.59 2.21 30.54
N PRO A 153 -11.14 3.34 31.12
CA PRO A 153 -10.93 4.57 30.35
C PRO A 153 -9.92 4.32 29.24
N LYS A 154 -10.39 4.40 27.98
CA LYS A 154 -9.59 4.23 26.77
C LYS A 154 -8.54 5.34 26.73
N GLN A 155 -7.26 4.98 26.81
CA GLN A 155 -6.18 5.95 26.57
C GLN A 155 -6.33 6.47 25.13
N GLU A 156 -6.49 7.78 24.98
CA GLU A 156 -6.65 8.41 23.66
C GLU A 156 -5.38 8.20 22.85
N THR A 157 -5.53 7.61 21.67
CA THR A 157 -4.40 7.35 20.79
C THR A 157 -3.84 8.67 20.24
N ALA A 158 -2.53 8.74 19.95
CA ALA A 158 -1.90 9.96 19.41
C ALA A 158 -2.59 10.49 18.14
N LYS A 159 -3.21 9.60 17.35
CA LYS A 159 -4.00 9.92 16.16
C LYS A 159 -5.34 10.58 16.51
N GLU A 160 -6.04 10.09 17.52
CA GLU A 160 -7.29 10.71 18.01
C GLU A 160 -7.01 12.11 18.58
N TYR A 161 -5.90 12.29 19.30
CA TYR A 161 -5.51 13.60 19.84
C TYR A 161 -5.14 14.59 18.71
N ALA A 162 -4.40 14.15 17.68
CA ALA A 162 -4.10 14.98 16.50
C ALA A 162 -5.38 15.38 15.72
N ALA A 163 -6.36 14.49 15.61
CA ALA A 163 -7.63 14.80 14.96
C ALA A 163 -8.41 15.88 15.71
N LYS A 164 -8.43 15.84 17.06
CA LYS A 164 -9.04 16.90 17.87
C LYS A 164 -8.35 18.24 17.66
N VAL A 165 -7.02 18.26 17.57
CA VAL A 165 -6.24 19.47 17.29
C VAL A 165 -6.57 20.03 15.91
N ASN A 166 -6.70 19.20 14.89
CA ASN A 166 -7.12 19.67 13.56
C ASN A 166 -8.52 20.28 13.58
N GLN A 167 -9.48 19.66 14.28
CA GLN A 167 -10.82 20.23 14.44
C GLN A 167 -10.80 21.61 15.13
N LEU A 168 -9.89 21.80 16.09
CA LEU A 168 -9.66 23.08 16.74
C LEU A 168 -9.08 24.12 15.76
N LEU A 169 -8.12 23.72 14.93
CA LEU A 169 -7.54 24.58 13.90
C LEU A 169 -8.57 24.99 12.85
N ASP A 170 -9.46 24.08 12.44
CA ASP A 170 -10.55 24.38 11.51
C ASP A 170 -11.54 25.38 12.12
N LYS A 171 -11.85 25.21 13.41
CA LYS A 171 -12.72 26.14 14.15
C LYS A 171 -12.12 27.55 14.23
N ILE A 172 -10.80 27.66 14.45
CA ILE A 172 -10.07 28.94 14.43
C ILE A 172 -10.07 29.53 13.02
N SER A 173 -9.85 28.70 11.99
CA SER A 173 -9.83 29.15 10.59
C SER A 173 -11.16 29.80 10.19
N GLN A 174 -12.28 29.21 10.63
CA GLN A 174 -13.62 29.69 10.29
C GLN A 174 -14.12 30.86 11.15
N ASN A 175 -13.86 30.82 12.47
CA ASN A 175 -14.50 31.73 13.44
C ASN A 175 -13.50 32.62 14.22
N GLY A 176 -12.20 32.48 13.95
CA GLY A 176 -11.14 33.19 14.66
C GLY A 176 -10.81 32.62 16.04
N ILE A 177 -9.70 33.06 16.64
CA ILE A 177 -9.19 32.51 17.91
C ILE A 177 -10.12 32.74 19.13
N GLY A 178 -11.06 33.69 19.01
CA GLY A 178 -12.03 34.03 20.05
C GLY A 178 -13.15 32.99 20.21
N SER A 179 -13.33 32.07 19.25
CA SER A 179 -14.37 31.04 19.30
C SER A 179 -14.01 29.80 20.13
N LEU A 180 -12.81 29.79 20.72
CA LEU A 180 -12.30 28.67 21.51
C LEU A 180 -12.75 28.76 22.97
N SER A 181 -13.18 27.63 23.52
CA SER A 181 -13.39 27.49 24.96
C SER A 181 -12.06 27.44 25.72
N ARG A 182 -12.11 27.60 27.05
CA ARG A 182 -10.91 27.54 27.90
C ARG A 182 -10.21 26.18 27.82
N GLU A 183 -10.98 25.10 27.69
CA GLU A 183 -10.44 23.74 27.58
C GLU A 183 -9.80 23.51 26.20
N GLU A 184 -10.47 23.97 25.15
CA GLU A 184 -9.98 23.90 23.77
C GLU A 184 -8.66 24.67 23.59
N ARG A 185 -8.54 25.84 24.22
CA ARG A 185 -7.31 26.64 24.22
C ARG A 185 -6.16 25.91 24.92
N ARG A 186 -6.43 25.24 26.04
CA ARG A 186 -5.43 24.48 26.79
C ARG A 186 -4.83 23.34 25.97
N ILE A 187 -5.65 22.63 25.19
CA ILE A 187 -5.19 21.55 24.29
C ILE A 187 -4.21 22.08 23.24
N LEU A 188 -4.49 23.25 22.66
CA LEU A 188 -3.58 23.89 21.69
C LEU A 188 -2.28 24.37 22.33
N GLU A 189 -2.34 24.92 23.55
CA GLU A 189 -1.16 25.34 24.29
C GLU A 189 -0.25 24.15 24.65
N GLU A 190 -0.83 23.03 25.06
CA GLU A 190 -0.07 21.79 25.35
C GLU A 190 0.64 21.26 24.09
N MET A 191 -0.03 21.31 22.94
CA MET A 191 0.59 20.93 21.66
C MET A 191 1.67 21.91 21.21
N SER A 192 1.45 23.21 21.37
CA SER A 192 2.46 24.22 21.05
C SER A 192 3.71 24.05 21.92
N ARG A 193 3.56 23.69 23.20
CA ARG A 193 4.70 23.37 24.08
C ARG A 193 5.43 22.12 23.59
N LYS A 194 4.70 21.03 23.32
CA LYS A 194 5.29 19.77 22.83
C LYS A 194 6.06 19.94 21.52
N LEU A 195 5.57 20.77 20.59
CA LEU A 195 6.25 21.05 19.32
C LEU A 195 7.45 21.99 19.46
N ARG A 196 7.50 22.79 20.52
CA ARG A 196 8.62 23.70 20.80
C ARG A 196 9.79 22.99 21.49
N ASP A 197 9.49 21.90 22.21
CA ASP A 197 10.47 21.08 22.94
C ASP A 197 11.01 19.91 22.09
N GLN A 198 10.62 19.81 20.81
CA GLN A 198 11.15 18.89 19.79
C GLN A 198 12.09 19.61 18.83
#